data_AF-A0A0R6A6A8-F1
#
_entry.id   AF-A0A0R6A6A8-F1
#
_cell.length_a   1.000
_cell.length_b   1.000
_cell.length_c   1.000
_cell.angle_alpha   90.00
_cell.angle_beta   90.00
_cell.angle_gamma   90.00
#
_symmetry.space_group_name_H-M   'P 1'
#
loop_
_entity.id
_entity.type
_entity.pdbx_description
1 polymer ?
#
loop_
_entity_poly.entity_id
_entity_poly.type
_entity_poly.pdbx_seq_one_letter_code
_entity_poly.pdbx_strand_id
1 'polypeptide(L)'
;SLLGHLPTDLVNQQVYDFIEDKERSQLYNLICHVSMTPENLNDNQVSFSCHFKRGSLGPDKPPVYETVKFTGFKHWNNFNDDDDWNYGMMAQVKDDMSFCCTVQIENAQFIREMSIIDEAKAEFTSRHSLEWKFLY
;
A
#
# COMPACT_ATOMS: atom_id res chain seq x y z
N SER A 1 -9.87 -4.06 5.94
CA SER A 1 -8.60 -3.79 5.24
C SER A 1 -8.07 -5.08 4.64
N LEU A 2 -7.49 -5.06 3.43
CA LEU A 2 -7.06 -6.25 2.68
C LEU A 2 -5.97 -7.07 3.39
N LEU A 3 -4.99 -6.39 3.96
CA LEU A 3 -3.86 -6.99 4.68
C LEU A 3 -4.00 -6.87 6.20
N GLY A 4 -5.13 -6.36 6.70
CA GLY A 4 -5.37 -6.21 8.15
C GLY A 4 -4.71 -5.00 8.81
N HIS A 5 -4.14 -4.06 8.05
CA HIS A 5 -3.63 -2.79 8.59
C HIS A 5 -4.69 -1.69 8.57
N LEU A 6 -4.71 -0.84 9.59
CA LEU A 6 -5.39 0.45 9.52
C LEU A 6 -4.55 1.42 8.67
N PRO A 7 -5.16 2.43 8.01
CA PRO A 7 -4.40 3.44 7.28
C PRO A 7 -3.33 4.13 8.15
N THR A 8 -3.64 4.37 9.42
CA THR A 8 -2.72 4.96 10.40
C THR A 8 -1.48 4.11 10.67
N ASP A 9 -1.57 2.80 10.47
CA ASP A 9 -0.44 1.88 10.66
C ASP A 9 0.56 1.99 9.50
N LEU A 10 0.13 2.48 8.34
CA LEU A 10 0.94 2.57 7.11
C LEU A 10 1.49 3.99 6.88
N VAL A 11 0.74 5.02 7.28
CA VAL A 11 1.12 6.42 7.09
C VAL A 11 2.36 6.75 7.93
N ASN A 12 3.31 7.47 7.33
CA ASN A 12 4.60 7.86 7.93
C ASN A 12 5.49 6.68 8.38
N GLN A 13 5.22 5.47 7.89
CA GLN A 13 6.09 4.30 8.08
C GLN A 13 6.93 4.05 6.83
N GLN A 14 8.04 3.32 6.98
CA GLN A 14 8.82 2.89 5.83
C GLN A 14 8.18 1.64 5.23
N VAL A 15 8.05 1.60 3.90
CA VAL A 15 7.52 0.41 3.21
C VAL A 15 8.30 -0.86 3.58
N TYR A 16 9.61 -0.75 3.80
CA TYR A 16 10.51 -1.85 4.17
C TYR A 16 10.12 -2.56 5.47
N ASP A 17 9.48 -1.86 6.41
CA ASP A 17 9.03 -2.45 7.67
C ASP A 17 7.97 -3.54 7.47
N PHE A 18 7.30 -3.51 6.31
CA PHE A 18 6.27 -4.46 5.93
C PHE A 18 6.75 -5.51 4.91
N ILE A 19 7.97 -5.41 4.39
CA ILE A 19 8.51 -6.35 3.40
C ILE A 19 9.31 -7.44 4.11
N GLU A 20 9.19 -8.69 3.63
CA GLU A 20 10.00 -9.80 4.14
C GLU A 20 11.50 -9.48 4.00
N ASP A 21 12.28 -9.77 5.06
CA ASP A 21 13.69 -9.36 5.18
C ASP A 21 14.54 -9.72 3.95
N LYS A 22 14.28 -10.87 3.33
CA LYS A 22 15.02 -11.38 2.16
C LYS A 22 14.83 -10.55 0.90
N GLU A 23 13.71 -9.84 0.79
CA GLU A 23 13.31 -9.10 -0.40
C GLU A 23 13.62 -7.59 -0.30
N ARG A 24 13.94 -7.09 0.90
CA ARG A 24 14.21 -5.66 1.15
C ARG A 24 15.31 -5.10 0.24
N SER A 25 16.42 -5.82 0.09
CA SER A 25 17.53 -5.37 -0.76
C SER A 25 17.15 -5.31 -2.24
N GLN A 26 16.32 -6.26 -2.69
CA GLN A 26 15.83 -6.28 -4.08
C GLN A 26 14.90 -5.09 -4.34
N LEU A 27 13.98 -4.81 -3.40
CA LEU A 27 13.10 -3.66 -3.47
C LEU A 27 13.86 -2.34 -3.43
N TYR A 28 14.88 -2.21 -2.57
CA TYR A 28 15.73 -1.02 -2.51
C TYR A 28 16.40 -0.75 -3.86
N ASN A 29 17.01 -1.77 -4.47
CA ASN A 29 17.65 -1.63 -5.77
C ASN A 29 16.66 -1.23 -6.86
N LEU A 30 15.44 -1.79 -6.84
CA LEU A 30 14.38 -1.42 -7.77
C LEU A 30 13.97 0.05 -7.61
N ILE A 31 13.71 0.51 -6.38
CA ILE A 31 13.31 1.90 -6.11
C ILE A 31 14.43 2.86 -6.50
N CYS A 32 15.69 2.53 -6.21
CA CYS A 32 16.84 3.32 -6.65
C CYS A 32 16.91 3.40 -8.17
N HIS A 33 16.74 2.28 -8.87
CA HIS A 33 16.76 2.27 -10.34
C HIS A 33 15.63 3.14 -10.91
N VAL A 34 14.41 3.00 -10.40
CA VAL A 34 13.24 3.80 -10.80
C VAL A 34 13.52 5.30 -10.60
N SER A 35 14.12 5.67 -9.47
CA SER A 35 14.46 7.06 -9.14
C SER A 35 15.53 7.66 -10.05
N MET A 36 16.45 6.84 -10.58
CA MET A 36 17.55 7.29 -11.44
C MET A 36 17.16 7.34 -12.93
N THR A 37 16.04 6.72 -13.33
CA THR A 37 15.60 6.73 -14.74
C THR A 37 14.90 8.04 -15.11
N PRO A 38 15.35 8.76 -16.16
CA PRO A 38 14.66 9.95 -16.66
C PRO A 38 13.22 9.65 -17.07
N GLU A 39 12.32 10.64 -16.99
CA GLU A 39 10.96 10.48 -17.50
C GLU A 39 10.98 10.30 -19.02
N ASN A 40 10.59 9.13 -19.49
CA ASN A 40 10.22 8.90 -20.88
C ASN A 40 8.75 8.57 -20.88
N LEU A 41 7.92 9.36 -21.59
CA LEU A 41 6.45 9.26 -21.57
C LEU A 41 5.90 7.84 -21.83
N ASN A 42 6.69 6.94 -22.44
CA ASN A 42 6.27 5.57 -22.76
C ASN A 42 6.68 4.48 -21.74
N ASP A 43 7.64 4.71 -20.84
CA ASP A 43 8.21 3.66 -19.94
C ASP A 43 8.15 4.05 -18.45
N ASN A 44 7.19 4.89 -18.07
CA ASN A 44 7.05 5.36 -16.68
C ASN A 44 6.28 4.39 -15.77
N GLN A 45 5.74 3.28 -16.32
CA GLN A 45 5.05 2.27 -15.53
C GLN A 45 6.05 1.34 -14.83
N VAL A 46 5.86 1.14 -13.52
CA VAL A 46 6.66 0.22 -12.72
C VAL A 46 5.73 -0.82 -12.12
N SER A 47 6.14 -2.09 -12.21
CA SER A 47 5.45 -3.19 -11.54
C SER A 47 6.42 -4.18 -10.93
N PHE A 48 6.13 -4.63 -9.71
CA PHE A 48 6.88 -5.66 -9.01
C PHE A 48 5.97 -6.41 -8.05
N SER A 49 6.37 -7.64 -7.68
CA SER A 49 5.69 -8.42 -6.63
C SER A 49 6.63 -8.64 -5.45
N CYS A 50 6.06 -8.71 -4.25
CA CYS A 50 6.79 -9.00 -3.01
C CYS A 50 5.87 -9.57 -1.94
N HIS A 51 6.44 -10.04 -0.84
CA HIS A 51 5.76 -10.52 0.34
C HIS A 51 5.54 -9.36 1.32
N PHE A 52 4.28 -8.96 1.48
CA PHE A 52 3.87 -7.88 2.37
C PHE A 52 3.26 -8.42 3.65
N LYS A 53 3.74 -7.94 4.79
CA LYS A 53 3.35 -8.35 6.14
C LYS A 53 1.89 -8.00 6.39
N ARG A 54 1.12 -8.96 6.92
CA ARG A 54 -0.24 -8.73 7.39
C ARG A 54 -0.25 -8.01 8.75
N GLY A 55 -1.25 -7.19 8.98
CA GLY A 55 -1.59 -6.66 10.31
C GLY A 55 -1.99 -7.81 11.23
N SER A 56 -1.45 -7.81 12.45
CA SER A 56 -1.75 -8.82 13.47
C SER A 56 -2.69 -8.26 14.52
N LEU A 57 -3.67 -9.06 14.95
CA LEU A 57 -4.54 -8.74 16.07
C LEU A 57 -3.89 -9.04 17.44
N GLY A 58 -2.69 -9.62 17.48
CA GLY A 58 -2.00 -9.93 18.73
C GLY A 58 -0.47 -10.07 18.60
N PRO A 59 0.30 -9.73 19.65
CA PRO A 59 1.77 -9.71 19.61
C PRO A 59 2.41 -11.10 19.59
N ASP A 60 1.68 -12.16 19.98
CA ASP A 60 2.25 -13.50 20.19
C ASP A 60 2.36 -14.36 18.93
N LYS A 61 1.85 -13.89 17.80
CA LYS A 61 1.86 -14.66 16.54
C LYS A 61 3.06 -14.26 15.67
N PRO A 62 3.73 -15.24 15.03
CA PRO A 62 4.77 -14.93 14.06
C PRO A 62 4.20 -14.09 12.91
N PRO A 63 5.02 -13.24 12.27
CA PRO A 63 4.56 -12.42 11.14
C PRO A 63 4.12 -13.32 9.99
N VAL A 64 2.93 -13.03 9.46
CA VAL A 64 2.38 -13.68 8.26
C VAL A 64 2.49 -12.69 7.10
N TYR A 65 2.86 -13.18 5.93
CA TYR A 65 3.02 -12.38 4.72
C TYR A 65 2.06 -12.85 3.63
N GLU A 66 1.66 -11.94 2.75
CA GLU A 66 0.98 -12.26 1.51
C GLU A 66 1.72 -11.71 0.31
N THR A 67 1.67 -12.48 -0.78
CA THR A 67 2.20 -12.05 -2.06
C THR A 67 1.28 -10.99 -2.65
N VAL A 68 1.85 -9.82 -2.90
CA VAL A 68 1.17 -8.69 -3.49
C VAL A 68 1.92 -8.19 -4.71
N LYS A 69 1.19 -7.65 -5.68
CA LYS A 69 1.71 -7.00 -6.86
C LYS A 69 1.46 -5.49 -6.77
N PHE A 70 2.55 -4.74 -6.84
CA PHE A 70 2.55 -3.30 -7.01
C PHE A 70 2.52 -2.99 -8.50
N THR A 71 1.65 -2.08 -8.93
CA THR A 71 1.62 -1.57 -10.31
C THR A 71 1.26 -0.11 -10.29
N GLY A 72 2.14 0.74 -10.82
CA GLY A 72 2.00 2.17 -10.68
C GLY A 72 2.90 2.95 -11.59
N PHE A 73 2.98 4.24 -11.33
CA PHE A 73 3.79 5.18 -12.09
C PHE A 73 4.63 6.02 -11.14
N LYS A 74 5.82 6.40 -11.60
CA LYS A 74 6.60 7.43 -10.93
C LYS A 74 5.90 8.77 -11.06
N HIS A 75 5.92 9.55 -9.99
CA HIS A 75 5.34 10.88 -9.94
C HIS A 75 6.31 11.85 -9.27
N TRP A 76 6.82 12.79 -10.07
CA TRP A 76 7.60 13.90 -9.59
C TRP A 76 6.68 15.01 -9.06
N ASN A 77 6.92 15.44 -7.83
CA ASN A 77 6.20 16.58 -7.27
C ASN A 77 6.85 17.87 -7.77
N ASN A 78 6.25 18.52 -8.76
CA ASN A 78 6.70 19.82 -9.24
C ASN A 78 6.23 20.91 -8.27
N PHE A 79 6.87 21.05 -7.11
CA PHE A 79 6.56 22.13 -6.17
C PHE A 79 7.28 23.45 -6.46
N ASN A 80 8.10 23.54 -7.51
CA ASN A 80 8.75 24.79 -7.90
C ASN A 80 7.97 25.45 -9.03
N ASP A 81 6.98 26.25 -8.66
CA ASP A 81 6.38 27.30 -9.51
C ASP A 81 7.13 28.65 -9.32
N ASP A 82 8.30 28.63 -8.65
CA ASP A 82 9.16 29.80 -8.47
C ASP A 82 10.38 29.70 -9.39
N ASP A 83 10.43 30.64 -10.33
CA ASP A 83 11.53 30.97 -11.22
C ASP A 83 12.85 31.17 -10.43
N ASP A 84 13.68 30.15 -10.26
CA ASP A 84 15.12 30.40 -10.12
C ASP A 84 15.98 29.30 -10.75
N TRP A 85 16.72 29.74 -11.77
CA TRP A 85 17.55 28.94 -12.64
C TRP A 85 18.81 28.43 -11.91
N ASN A 86 19.11 27.15 -12.11
CA ASN A 86 20.47 26.72 -12.47
C ASN A 86 21.55 26.50 -11.38
N TYR A 87 21.29 25.77 -10.27
CA TYR A 87 22.43 25.21 -9.50
C TYR A 87 22.26 23.82 -8.84
N GLY A 88 21.08 23.18 -8.87
CA GLY A 88 20.80 22.05 -7.97
C GLY A 88 20.22 20.76 -8.56
N MET A 89 20.19 20.61 -9.89
CA MET A 89 19.38 19.59 -10.61
C MET A 89 19.63 18.12 -10.22
N MET A 90 20.70 17.76 -9.50
CA MET A 90 20.89 16.40 -8.97
C MET A 90 20.61 16.26 -7.47
N ALA A 91 20.72 17.34 -6.69
CA ALA A 91 20.54 17.30 -5.24
C ALA A 91 19.07 17.43 -4.82
N GLN A 92 18.27 18.19 -5.57
CA GLN A 92 16.83 18.30 -5.34
C GLN A 92 16.03 17.10 -5.86
N VAL A 93 16.66 16.21 -6.64
CA VAL A 93 15.99 15.02 -7.19
C VAL A 93 15.66 13.96 -6.11
N LYS A 94 16.07 14.20 -4.86
CA LYS A 94 15.97 13.20 -3.80
C LYS A 94 14.68 13.27 -2.97
N ASP A 95 14.05 14.44 -2.85
CA ASP A 95 12.91 14.65 -1.94
C ASP A 95 11.54 14.77 -2.63
N ASP A 96 11.50 14.91 -3.96
CA ASP A 96 10.23 15.15 -4.69
C ASP A 96 9.73 13.95 -5.50
N MET A 97 10.40 12.79 -5.45
CA MET A 97 9.92 11.59 -6.16
C MET A 97 8.99 10.75 -5.30
N SER A 98 7.78 10.53 -5.79
CA SER A 98 6.82 9.61 -5.19
C SER A 98 6.47 8.48 -6.17
N PHE A 99 6.09 7.32 -5.63
CA PHE A 99 5.60 6.20 -6.41
C PHE A 99 4.12 5.96 -6.10
N CYS A 100 3.24 6.40 -7.00
CA CYS A 100 1.81 6.17 -6.89
C CYS A 100 1.45 4.84 -7.55
N CYS A 101 0.91 3.91 -6.77
CA CYS A 101 0.64 2.56 -7.24
C CYS A 101 -0.65 1.97 -6.70
N THR A 102 -1.16 0.99 -7.44
CA THR A 102 -2.16 0.03 -6.95
C THR A 102 -1.43 -1.18 -6.42
N VAL A 103 -1.84 -1.64 -5.23
CA VAL A 103 -1.35 -2.89 -4.63
C VAL A 103 -2.46 -3.92 -4.68
N GLN A 104 -2.20 -5.06 -5.32
CA GLN A 104 -3.16 -6.15 -5.49
C GLN A 104 -2.64 -7.41 -4.78
N ILE A 105 -3.48 -8.06 -3.99
CA ILE A 105 -3.16 -9.37 -3.44
C ILE A 105 -3.29 -10.41 -4.56
N GLU A 106 -2.27 -11.24 -4.74
CA GLU A 106 -2.30 -12.27 -5.80
C GLU A 106 -3.26 -13.43 -5.45
N ASN A 107 -3.38 -13.75 -4.16
CA ASN A 107 -4.31 -14.74 -3.65
C ASN A 107 -5.73 -14.16 -3.49
N ALA A 108 -6.72 -14.80 -4.12
CA ALA A 108 -8.11 -14.36 -4.04
C ALA A 108 -8.68 -14.53 -2.62
N GLN A 109 -9.18 -13.43 -2.04
CA GLN A 109 -9.90 -13.43 -0.75
C GLN A 109 -11.42 -13.38 -1.00
N PHE A 110 -12.06 -14.55 -1.04
CA PHE A 110 -13.49 -14.69 -1.35
C PHE A 110 -14.43 -14.17 -0.25
N ILE A 111 -14.01 -14.25 1.02
CA ILE A 111 -14.75 -13.76 2.18
C ILE A 111 -13.88 -12.75 2.91
N ARG A 112 -14.43 -11.58 3.22
CA ARG A 112 -13.70 -10.46 3.83
C ARG A 112 -14.58 -9.70 4.82
N GLU A 113 -13.94 -9.14 5.83
CA GLU A 113 -14.56 -8.25 6.81
C GLU A 113 -14.71 -6.83 6.24
N MET A 114 -15.84 -6.18 6.52
CA MET A 114 -16.03 -4.76 6.22
C MET A 114 -15.38 -3.92 7.32
N SER A 115 -14.41 -3.07 6.96
CA SER A 115 -13.67 -2.24 7.92
C SER A 115 -14.11 -0.78 7.97
N ILE A 116 -15.03 -0.37 7.10
CA ILE A 116 -15.59 0.99 7.09
C ILE A 116 -17.10 0.84 6.99
N ILE A 117 -17.82 1.42 7.94
CA ILE A 117 -19.27 1.36 8.02
C ILE A 117 -19.76 2.81 8.10
N ASP A 118 -20.71 3.17 7.24
CA ASP A 118 -21.43 4.43 7.34
C ASP A 118 -22.46 4.29 8.47
N GLU A 119 -22.14 4.84 9.64
CA GLU A 119 -22.98 4.75 10.85
C GLU A 119 -24.39 5.30 10.63
N ALA A 120 -24.59 6.25 9.70
CA ALA A 120 -25.90 6.82 9.42
C ALA A 120 -26.90 5.83 8.80
N LYS A 121 -26.45 4.63 8.37
CA LYS A 121 -27.28 3.62 7.68
C LYS A 121 -27.05 2.19 8.15
N ALA A 122 -26.37 2.00 9.28
CA ALA A 122 -25.87 0.68 9.70
C ALA A 122 -26.73 -0.03 10.77
N GLU A 123 -28.05 0.16 10.76
CA GLU A 123 -28.95 -0.53 11.70
C GLU A 123 -29.91 -1.48 10.97
N PHE A 124 -30.04 -2.69 11.50
CA PHE A 124 -31.08 -3.63 11.13
C PHE A 124 -31.58 -4.38 12.37
N THR A 125 -32.85 -4.77 12.36
CA THR A 125 -33.45 -5.61 13.39
C THR A 125 -33.72 -6.98 12.80
N SER A 126 -33.49 -8.04 13.59
CA SER A 126 -33.89 -9.40 13.26
C SER A 126 -34.45 -10.12 14.48
N ARG A 127 -35.44 -10.98 14.26
CA ARG A 127 -36.06 -11.87 15.26
C ARG A 127 -35.65 -13.31 15.01
N HIS A 128 -35.45 -14.02 16.11
CA HIS A 128 -35.03 -15.42 16.10
C HIS A 128 -35.92 -16.25 17.02
N SER A 129 -36.13 -17.52 16.68
CA SER A 129 -36.80 -18.47 17.57
C SER A 129 -35.92 -18.83 18.77
N LEU A 130 -36.47 -19.58 19.73
CA LEU A 130 -35.69 -20.16 20.84
C LEU A 130 -34.59 -21.14 20.37
N GLU A 131 -34.67 -21.60 19.11
CA GLU A 131 -33.67 -22.47 18.47
C GLU A 131 -32.69 -21.68 17.58
N TRP A 132 -32.62 -20.35 17.71
CA TRP A 132 -31.78 -19.48 16.87
C TRP A 132 -32.09 -19.51 15.37
N LYS A 133 -33.29 -19.93 14.98
CA LYS A 133 -33.73 -19.85 13.59
C LYS A 133 -34.20 -18.45 13.28
N PHE A 134 -33.71 -17.88 12.18
CA PHE A 134 -34.16 -16.59 11.67
C PHE A 134 -35.67 -16.62 11.38
N LEU A 135 -36.39 -15.57 11.79
CA LEU A 135 -37.83 -15.41 11.58
C LEU A 135 -38.11 -14.25 10.61
N TYR A 136 -37.61 -13.04 10.90
CA TYR A 136 -37.57 -11.86 10.02
C TYR A 136 -36.75 -10.74 10.66
#